data_AF-A0A4R8TGY8-F1
#
_entry.id   AF-A0A4R8TGY8-F1
#
_cell.length_a   1.000
_cell.length_b   1.000
_cell.length_c   1.000
_cell.angle_alpha   90.00
_cell.angle_beta   90.00
_cell.angle_gamma   90.00
#
_symmetry.space_group_name_H-M   'P 1'
#
loop_
_entity.id
_entity.type
_entity.pdbx_description
1 polymer ?
#
loop_
_entity_poly.entity_id
_entity_poly.type
_entity_poly.pdbx_seq_one_letter_code
_entity_poly.pdbx_strand_id
1 'polypeptide(L)'
;MRPTLSLLAGVLAVVGANHVPGRAFDRFISIWLENQVGQPQPTFHYRQTPLADVFDLQNFVKVVKDSHIVELKKQGISLARYYAQTHPSQANYIAAITGDYFGLDHDERVRLPFNVSTIVDLLDWRNLAWKAYMEDMPGPGFLADASDGHTGGGKWDYVRKHNPFVSCDSINLNGSRLLNVQAFDDWEADFKAKKVPQYAFIAPNMMNDGHNTSLEYATKWASDFLKPLLEDTAFKERTLILLTYDESEDHGKPNQVASVLLGSAIPKDRRGSEDKTFYTHYSVLSTVEYNWELPNLGRYDVGANVFQFVQDLGSKVLVANKDPLNIVSVDNSQSYFGPLSKDKSKFRPYPPPNLGLNGSSGLPILEQIRLKWVFHGGDTPYDGKGTLFDARYQPQYLPQVAVKHGA
;
A
#
# COMPACT_ATOMS: atom_id res chain seq x y z
N MET A 1 -63.79 -7.51 4.11
CA MET A 1 -62.53 -7.54 4.90
C MET A 1 -61.38 -7.35 3.92
N ARG A 2 -60.69 -6.20 3.96
CA ARG A 2 -59.43 -5.95 3.22
C ARG A 2 -58.31 -5.91 4.26
N PRO A 3 -57.19 -6.63 4.11
CA PRO A 3 -56.09 -6.50 5.04
C PRO A 3 -55.25 -5.28 4.66
N THR A 4 -55.02 -4.41 5.63
CA THR A 4 -54.06 -3.30 5.56
C THR A 4 -52.64 -3.87 5.67
N LEU A 5 -51.83 -3.62 4.65
CA LEU A 5 -50.41 -3.93 4.63
C LEU A 5 -49.67 -2.81 5.38
N SER A 6 -49.19 -3.09 6.59
CA SER A 6 -48.32 -2.17 7.34
C SER A 6 -46.89 -2.30 6.81
N LEU A 7 -46.41 -1.27 6.12
CA LEU A 7 -45.03 -1.14 5.69
C LEU A 7 -44.16 -0.86 6.93
N LEU A 8 -43.34 -1.82 7.36
CA LEU A 8 -42.26 -1.56 8.33
C LEU A 8 -41.10 -0.90 7.58
N ALA A 9 -41.00 0.42 7.67
CA ALA A 9 -39.79 1.13 7.28
C ALA A 9 -38.72 0.90 8.36
N GLY A 10 -37.81 -0.04 8.12
CA GLY A 10 -36.63 -0.22 8.96
C GLY A 10 -35.70 0.97 8.76
N VAL A 11 -35.57 1.81 9.78
CA VAL A 11 -34.52 2.83 9.85
C VAL A 11 -33.19 2.09 10.04
N LEU A 12 -32.40 1.99 8.98
CA LEU A 12 -30.99 1.61 9.09
C LEU A 12 -30.29 2.75 9.85
N ALA A 13 -30.08 2.56 11.15
CA ALA A 13 -29.20 3.45 11.90
C ALA A 13 -27.79 3.26 11.35
N VAL A 14 -27.31 4.22 10.55
CA VAL A 14 -25.89 4.36 10.23
C VAL A 14 -25.20 4.68 11.54
N VAL A 15 -24.68 3.66 12.21
CA VAL A 15 -23.75 3.85 13.32
C VAL A 15 -22.53 4.52 12.69
N GLY A 16 -22.40 5.83 12.87
CA GLY A 16 -21.20 6.54 12.46
C GLY A 16 -20.02 5.83 13.09
N ALA A 17 -19.03 5.43 12.27
CA ALA A 17 -17.82 4.81 12.79
C ALA A 17 -17.24 5.72 13.86
N ASN A 18 -17.20 5.24 15.10
CA ASN A 18 -16.61 5.98 16.20
C ASN A 18 -15.14 6.22 15.85
N HIS A 19 -14.72 7.48 15.89
CA HIS A 19 -13.32 7.84 15.67
C HIS A 19 -12.43 7.10 16.68
N VAL A 20 -11.44 6.37 16.18
CA VAL A 20 -10.45 5.65 17.03
C VAL A 20 -9.12 6.40 16.99
N PRO A 21 -8.74 7.14 18.06
CA PRO A 21 -7.46 7.83 18.10
C PRO A 21 -6.29 6.86 17.94
N GLY A 22 -5.26 7.28 17.21
CA GLY A 22 -4.00 6.53 17.13
C GLY A 22 -2.92 7.13 18.03
N ARG A 23 -1.76 6.47 18.11
CA ARG A 23 -0.63 6.95 18.90
C ARG A 23 -0.07 8.27 18.34
N ALA A 24 0.30 8.28 17.07
CA ALA A 24 0.93 9.41 16.40
C ALA A 24 -0.03 10.18 15.47
N PHE A 25 -0.91 9.45 14.78
CA PHE A 25 -1.90 10.01 13.86
C PHE A 25 -3.25 9.34 14.04
N ASP A 26 -4.32 10.03 13.67
CA ASP A 26 -5.69 9.52 13.77
C ASP A 26 -6.30 9.22 12.39
N ARG A 27 -5.61 9.64 11.32
CA ARG A 27 -5.89 9.29 9.93
C ARG A 27 -4.59 9.03 9.18
N PHE A 28 -4.61 8.02 8.32
CA PHE A 28 -3.54 7.68 7.40
C PHE A 28 -4.05 7.71 5.96
N ILE A 29 -3.35 8.45 5.10
CA ILE A 29 -3.61 8.51 3.67
C ILE A 29 -2.32 8.09 2.95
N SER A 30 -2.37 7.08 2.09
CA SER A 30 -1.22 6.72 1.23
C SER A 30 -1.55 7.01 -0.22
N ILE A 31 -0.70 7.77 -0.89
CA ILE A 31 -0.80 8.15 -2.30
C ILE A 31 0.38 7.50 -3.04
N TRP A 32 0.07 6.73 -4.08
CA TRP A 32 1.03 5.91 -4.80
C TRP A 32 1.16 6.40 -6.23
N LEU A 33 2.34 6.89 -6.59
CA LEU A 33 2.73 7.21 -7.95
C LEU A 33 3.39 5.99 -8.61
N GLU A 34 3.53 6.02 -9.92
CA GLU A 34 4.23 4.99 -10.71
C GLU A 34 5.49 5.58 -11.36
N ASN A 35 6.47 4.72 -11.61
CA ASN A 35 7.61 5.05 -12.45
C ASN A 35 7.19 5.13 -13.93
N GLN A 36 7.87 5.95 -14.74
CA GLN A 36 7.67 5.88 -16.19
C GLN A 36 8.28 4.58 -16.71
N VAL A 37 7.46 3.55 -16.98
CA VAL A 37 7.95 2.30 -17.57
C VAL A 37 8.34 2.58 -19.03
N GLY A 38 9.63 2.45 -19.34
CA GLY A 38 10.22 2.69 -20.66
C GLY A 38 9.79 1.71 -21.77
N GLN A 39 8.61 1.08 -21.70
CA GLN A 39 8.14 0.23 -22.78
C GLN A 39 7.56 1.08 -23.92
N PRO A 40 8.05 0.91 -25.17
CA PRO A 40 7.34 1.44 -26.32
C PRO A 40 5.97 0.76 -26.36
N GLN A 41 4.92 1.57 -26.24
CA GLN A 41 3.55 1.17 -26.58
C GLN A 41 3.58 0.35 -27.89
N PRO A 42 2.82 -0.75 -28.03
CA PRO A 42 2.69 -1.43 -29.31
C PRO A 42 2.06 -0.45 -30.31
N THR A 43 2.90 0.24 -31.07
CA THR A 43 2.45 1.22 -32.04
C THR A 43 1.89 0.48 -33.25
N PHE A 44 0.57 0.57 -33.42
CA PHE A 44 0.02 0.56 -34.78
C PHE A 44 0.66 1.73 -35.53
N HIS A 45 1.57 1.39 -36.44
CA HIS A 45 2.15 2.18 -37.52
C HIS A 45 1.82 3.69 -37.55
N TYR A 46 2.74 4.53 -37.07
CA TYR A 46 3.09 5.74 -37.82
C TYR A 46 4.50 6.26 -37.50
N ARG A 47 5.28 6.45 -38.57
CA ARG A 47 6.55 7.20 -38.74
C ARG A 47 7.53 7.30 -37.55
N GLN A 48 8.64 6.59 -37.70
CA GLN A 48 9.89 6.78 -36.96
C GLN A 48 10.40 8.22 -37.08
N THR A 49 10.35 8.97 -35.99
CA THR A 49 11.36 9.99 -35.67
C THR A 49 12.29 9.39 -34.62
N PRO A 50 13.59 9.71 -34.60
CA PRO A 50 14.50 9.18 -33.58
C PRO A 50 14.18 9.81 -32.22
N LEU A 51 13.34 9.14 -31.42
CA LEU A 51 12.95 9.53 -30.06
C LEU A 51 13.91 8.92 -29.02
N ALA A 52 15.21 9.13 -29.16
CA ALA A 52 16.20 8.60 -28.22
C ALA A 52 16.48 9.51 -27.01
N ASP A 53 16.03 10.78 -27.03
CA ASP A 53 16.42 11.79 -26.03
C ASP A 53 15.25 12.47 -25.27
N VAL A 54 14.03 11.90 -25.26
CA VAL A 54 12.83 12.61 -24.73
C VAL A 54 12.08 11.88 -23.60
N PHE A 55 12.62 10.81 -23.02
CA PHE A 55 11.98 10.15 -21.87
C PHE A 55 12.79 10.37 -20.59
N ASP A 56 12.30 11.26 -19.73
CA ASP A 56 12.88 11.51 -18.41
C ASP A 56 12.47 10.39 -17.44
N LEU A 57 13.24 9.30 -17.45
CA LEU A 57 13.01 8.12 -16.62
C LEU A 57 13.00 8.47 -15.11
N GLN A 58 12.01 7.97 -14.37
CA GLN A 58 11.78 8.26 -12.96
C GLN A 58 12.59 7.32 -12.03
N ASN A 59 13.84 7.67 -11.75
CA ASN A 59 14.62 7.00 -10.69
C ASN A 59 14.77 7.90 -9.47
N PHE A 60 15.03 7.29 -8.30
CA PHE A 60 15.15 7.99 -7.01
C PHE A 60 15.93 9.29 -7.08
N VAL A 61 17.13 9.28 -7.70
CA VAL A 61 18.04 10.42 -7.76
C VAL A 61 17.44 11.61 -8.52
N LYS A 62 16.64 11.36 -9.55
CA LYS A 62 15.94 12.39 -10.31
C LYS A 62 14.72 12.89 -9.55
N VAL A 63 13.88 11.98 -9.04
CA VAL A 63 12.65 12.32 -8.31
C VAL A 63 12.94 13.23 -7.11
N VAL A 64 13.97 12.93 -6.31
CA VAL A 64 14.31 13.75 -5.13
C VAL A 64 14.87 15.14 -5.46
N LYS A 65 15.21 15.40 -6.73
CA LYS A 65 15.68 16.69 -7.24
C LYS A 65 14.58 17.47 -7.96
N ASP A 66 13.45 16.83 -8.28
CA ASP A 66 12.32 17.49 -8.89
C ASP A 66 11.80 18.63 -8.00
N SER A 67 11.47 19.76 -8.61
CA SER A 67 11.13 20.99 -7.88
C SER A 67 9.88 20.84 -7.01
N HIS A 68 8.86 20.12 -7.48
CA HIS A 68 7.64 19.89 -6.73
C HIS A 68 7.90 18.99 -5.52
N ILE A 69 8.69 17.93 -5.69
CA ILE A 69 9.10 17.05 -4.59
C ILE A 69 9.97 17.81 -3.58
N VAL A 70 10.89 18.66 -4.03
CA VAL A 70 11.72 19.50 -3.13
C VAL A 70 10.86 20.41 -2.26
N GLU A 71 9.79 21.02 -2.81
CA GLU A 71 8.87 21.84 -2.01
C GLU A 71 8.05 21.01 -1.02
N LEU A 72 7.59 19.82 -1.40
CA LEU A 72 6.89 18.91 -0.48
C LEU A 72 7.79 18.46 0.67
N LYS A 73 9.06 18.15 0.40
CA LYS A 73 10.03 17.74 1.44
C LYS A 73 10.19 18.80 2.53
N LYS A 74 10.13 20.10 2.20
CA LYS A 74 10.19 21.18 3.20
C LYS A 74 9.03 21.15 4.20
N GLN A 75 7.91 20.54 3.83
CA GLN A 75 6.70 20.46 4.67
C GLN A 75 6.62 19.15 5.47
N GLY A 76 7.52 18.20 5.23
CA GLY A 76 7.42 16.83 5.72
C GLY A 76 8.74 16.22 6.16
N ILE A 77 8.78 14.89 6.23
CA ILE A 77 9.99 14.10 6.47
C ILE A 77 10.26 13.28 5.22
N SER A 78 11.42 13.48 4.59
CA SER A 78 11.82 12.63 3.46
C SER A 78 12.42 11.32 3.94
N LEU A 79 12.01 10.20 3.34
CA LEU A 79 12.50 8.87 3.68
C LEU A 79 13.65 8.49 2.73
N ALA A 80 14.88 8.59 3.23
CA ALA A 80 16.07 8.42 2.40
C ALA A 80 16.39 6.95 2.06
N ARG A 81 15.87 5.99 2.83
CA ARG A 81 16.12 4.56 2.66
C ARG A 81 14.81 3.77 2.55
N TYR A 82 13.94 4.20 1.66
CA TYR A 82 12.67 3.53 1.35
C TYR A 82 12.79 2.72 0.06
N TYR A 83 12.48 1.43 0.11
CA TYR A 83 12.67 0.49 -0.99
C TYR A 83 11.37 -0.25 -1.33
N ALA A 84 11.02 -0.28 -2.60
CA ALA A 84 9.97 -1.15 -3.13
C ALA A 84 10.36 -2.63 -3.02
N GLN A 85 9.40 -3.53 -3.19
CA GLN A 85 9.60 -4.97 -2.95
C GLN A 85 10.22 -5.66 -4.15
N THR A 86 9.78 -5.28 -5.34
CA THR A 86 10.17 -5.96 -6.57
C THR A 86 9.74 -5.15 -7.80
N HIS A 87 9.93 -5.73 -8.99
CA HIS A 87 9.20 -5.36 -10.19
C HIS A 87 8.40 -6.55 -10.73
N PRO A 88 7.28 -6.32 -11.44
CA PRO A 88 6.69 -5.02 -11.78
C PRO A 88 5.72 -4.45 -10.72
N SER A 89 5.11 -3.31 -11.03
CA SER A 89 4.21 -2.49 -10.21
C SER A 89 3.19 -3.27 -9.38
N GLN A 90 2.42 -4.20 -9.98
CA GLN A 90 1.32 -4.88 -9.29
C GLN A 90 1.75 -5.59 -8.00
N ALA A 91 2.96 -6.14 -7.96
CA ALA A 91 3.49 -6.83 -6.80
C ALA A 91 3.66 -5.89 -5.60
N ASN A 92 4.06 -4.64 -5.83
CA ASN A 92 4.26 -3.62 -4.79
C ASN A 92 2.92 -3.18 -4.17
N TYR A 93 1.87 -3.00 -4.98
CA TYR A 93 0.52 -2.74 -4.50
C TYR A 93 -0.03 -3.89 -3.62
N ILE A 94 0.19 -5.14 -4.02
CA ILE A 94 -0.24 -6.32 -3.24
C ILE A 94 0.56 -6.44 -1.93
N ALA A 95 1.88 -6.20 -1.99
CA ALA A 95 2.75 -6.18 -0.82
C ALA A 95 2.27 -5.18 0.23
N ALA A 96 1.85 -3.98 -0.19
CA ALA A 96 1.42 -2.90 0.67
C ALA A 96 0.18 -3.22 1.53
N ILE A 97 -0.72 -4.09 1.05
CA ILE A 97 -1.96 -4.42 1.78
C ILE A 97 -1.98 -5.83 2.36
N THR A 98 -1.10 -6.73 1.93
CA THR A 98 -1.10 -8.13 2.39
C THR A 98 0.15 -8.54 3.14
N GLY A 99 1.21 -7.73 3.14
CA GLY A 99 2.46 -8.07 3.82
C GLY A 99 3.26 -9.16 3.10
N ASP A 100 2.91 -9.44 1.85
CA ASP A 100 3.66 -10.27 0.92
C ASP A 100 3.22 -9.99 -0.54
N TYR A 101 4.06 -10.26 -1.54
CA TYR A 101 3.67 -10.25 -2.96
C TYR A 101 3.60 -11.65 -3.58
N PHE A 102 3.86 -12.69 -2.78
CA PHE A 102 3.70 -14.10 -3.15
C PHE A 102 4.39 -14.50 -4.45
N GLY A 103 5.58 -13.92 -4.68
CA GLY A 103 6.40 -14.16 -5.87
C GLY A 103 5.77 -13.72 -7.20
N LEU A 104 4.80 -12.80 -7.16
CA LEU A 104 4.21 -12.17 -8.34
C LEU A 104 5.27 -11.40 -9.13
N ASP A 105 5.53 -11.82 -10.36
CA ASP A 105 6.57 -11.28 -11.23
C ASP A 105 6.00 -10.69 -12.54
N HIS A 106 4.71 -10.33 -12.55
CA HIS A 106 4.00 -9.82 -13.72
C HIS A 106 2.81 -8.90 -13.38
N ASP A 107 2.33 -8.14 -14.37
CA ASP A 107 1.19 -7.23 -14.26
C ASP A 107 -0.15 -7.82 -14.76
N GLU A 108 -0.17 -9.09 -15.18
CA GLU A 108 -1.40 -9.78 -15.57
C GLU A 108 -2.37 -9.93 -14.38
N ARG A 109 -3.67 -10.08 -14.67
CA ARG A 109 -4.72 -10.21 -13.66
C ARG A 109 -4.47 -11.41 -12.73
N VAL A 110 -4.38 -11.14 -11.43
CA VAL A 110 -4.29 -12.17 -10.38
C VAL A 110 -5.45 -12.12 -9.38
N ARG A 111 -5.67 -13.25 -8.72
CA ARG A 111 -6.58 -13.37 -7.57
C ARG A 111 -5.87 -14.04 -6.40
N LEU A 112 -6.04 -13.49 -5.21
CA LEU A 112 -5.56 -14.04 -3.96
C LEU A 112 -6.73 -14.72 -3.23
N PRO A 113 -6.55 -15.97 -2.76
CA PRO A 113 -7.63 -16.75 -2.19
C PRO A 113 -8.13 -16.15 -0.86
N PHE A 114 -9.36 -16.51 -0.46
CA PHE A 114 -10.05 -15.91 0.70
C PHE A 114 -9.32 -16.09 2.05
N ASN A 115 -8.44 -17.08 2.16
CA ASN A 115 -7.61 -17.31 3.34
C ASN A 115 -6.36 -16.40 3.40
N VAL A 116 -6.02 -15.68 2.31
CA VAL A 116 -5.04 -14.59 2.35
C VAL A 116 -5.69 -13.35 2.92
N SER A 117 -5.39 -13.08 4.20
CA SER A 117 -5.89 -11.89 4.91
C SER A 117 -5.12 -10.63 4.51
N THR A 118 -5.72 -9.46 4.68
CA THR A 118 -5.16 -8.15 4.30
C THR A 118 -5.27 -7.15 5.46
N ILE A 119 -4.71 -5.95 5.29
CA ILE A 119 -4.88 -4.84 6.23
C ILE A 119 -6.36 -4.56 6.56
N VAL A 120 -7.27 -4.81 5.62
CA VAL A 120 -8.72 -4.63 5.83
C VAL A 120 -9.24 -5.52 6.96
N ASP A 121 -8.73 -6.74 7.12
CA ASP A 121 -9.11 -7.61 8.24
C ASP A 121 -8.69 -7.02 9.60
N LEU A 122 -7.55 -6.32 9.65
CA LEU A 122 -7.06 -5.64 10.85
C LEU A 122 -7.85 -4.34 11.14
N LEU A 123 -8.18 -3.58 10.09
CA LEU A 123 -8.99 -2.36 10.20
C LEU A 123 -10.41 -2.68 10.67
N ASP A 124 -11.04 -3.71 10.09
CA ASP A 124 -12.37 -4.18 10.50
C ASP A 124 -12.36 -4.63 11.98
N TRP A 125 -11.31 -5.34 12.43
CA TRP A 125 -11.18 -5.77 13.82
C TRP A 125 -11.22 -4.59 14.80
N ARG A 126 -10.64 -3.44 14.42
CA ARG A 126 -10.61 -2.23 15.24
C ARG A 126 -11.75 -1.25 14.94
N ASN A 127 -12.65 -1.58 14.03
CA ASN A 127 -13.70 -0.69 13.50
C ASN A 127 -13.14 0.62 12.91
N LEU A 128 -11.96 0.56 12.29
CA LEU A 128 -11.38 1.69 11.55
C LEU A 128 -12.04 1.77 10.17
N ALA A 129 -12.75 2.86 9.91
CA ALA A 129 -13.29 3.12 8.58
C ALA A 129 -12.16 3.22 7.56
N TRP A 130 -12.34 2.58 6.40
CA TRP A 130 -11.36 2.57 5.33
C TRP A 130 -12.04 2.72 3.97
N LYS A 131 -11.34 3.37 3.02
CA LYS A 131 -11.67 3.36 1.60
C LYS A 131 -10.40 3.34 0.76
N ALA A 132 -10.54 2.85 -0.47
CA ALA A 132 -9.53 3.00 -1.49
C ALA A 132 -10.11 3.83 -2.64
N TYR A 133 -9.44 4.89 -3.05
CA TYR A 133 -9.86 5.80 -4.10
C TYR A 133 -8.96 5.62 -5.31
N MET A 134 -9.56 5.26 -6.43
CA MET A 134 -8.87 4.98 -7.69
C MET A 134 -9.35 5.98 -8.74
N GLU A 135 -8.43 6.76 -9.29
CA GLU A 135 -8.78 7.77 -10.29
C GLU A 135 -9.26 7.11 -11.59
N ASP A 136 -10.27 7.70 -12.22
CA ASP A 136 -10.94 7.19 -13.43
C ASP A 136 -11.49 5.75 -13.35
N MET A 137 -11.61 5.18 -12.15
CA MET A 137 -12.36 3.96 -11.96
C MET A 137 -13.85 4.23 -12.25
N PRO A 138 -14.56 3.43 -13.08
CA PRO A 138 -15.91 3.75 -13.54
C PRO A 138 -16.98 3.81 -12.44
N GLY A 139 -16.73 3.18 -11.30
CA GLY A 139 -17.63 3.22 -10.15
C GLY A 139 -17.22 2.23 -9.06
N PRO A 140 -17.90 2.27 -7.90
CA PRO A 140 -17.51 1.49 -6.75
C PRO A 140 -17.39 -0.01 -7.04
N GLY A 141 -16.26 -0.60 -6.67
CA GLY A 141 -16.04 -2.03 -6.81
C GLY A 141 -15.80 -2.53 -8.23
N PHE A 142 -15.41 -1.67 -9.18
CA PHE A 142 -15.16 -2.09 -10.56
C PHE A 142 -14.11 -3.22 -10.67
N LEU A 143 -14.48 -4.32 -11.35
CA LEU A 143 -13.70 -5.57 -11.41
C LEU A 143 -13.05 -5.87 -12.77
N ALA A 144 -13.25 -5.01 -13.77
CA ALA A 144 -12.60 -5.20 -15.08
C ALA A 144 -11.13 -4.77 -15.00
N ASP A 145 -10.37 -5.11 -16.05
CA ASP A 145 -8.91 -4.92 -16.04
C ASP A 145 -8.50 -3.45 -16.23
N ALA A 146 -9.35 -2.65 -16.87
CA ALA A 146 -9.16 -1.21 -17.01
C ALA A 146 -10.44 -0.52 -17.49
N SER A 147 -10.37 0.81 -17.58
CA SER A 147 -11.33 1.64 -18.28
C SER A 147 -10.64 2.81 -18.94
N ASP A 148 -11.29 3.32 -19.99
CA ASP A 148 -10.94 4.61 -20.55
C ASP A 148 -11.39 5.70 -19.58
N GLY A 149 -10.45 6.55 -19.18
CA GLY A 149 -10.69 7.63 -18.23
C GLY A 149 -10.99 8.96 -18.93
N HIS A 150 -11.01 10.01 -18.13
CA HIS A 150 -11.26 11.38 -18.62
C HIS A 150 -9.96 12.06 -19.08
N THR A 151 -8.80 11.58 -18.62
CA THR A 151 -7.49 12.17 -18.94
C THR A 151 -6.66 11.20 -19.77
N GLY A 152 -6.32 11.54 -21.02
CA GLY A 152 -5.44 10.69 -21.85
C GLY A 152 -5.97 10.38 -23.26
N GLY A 153 -7.14 10.91 -23.59
CA GLY A 153 -7.69 10.85 -24.96
C GLY A 153 -8.32 9.49 -25.33
N GLY A 154 -8.90 8.78 -24.34
CA GLY A 154 -9.56 7.49 -24.55
C GLY A 154 -8.58 6.31 -24.52
N LYS A 155 -7.71 6.27 -23.51
CA LYS A 155 -6.74 5.18 -23.28
C LYS A 155 -6.98 4.58 -21.90
N TRP A 156 -6.32 3.44 -21.63
CA TRP A 156 -6.37 2.67 -20.38
C TRP A 156 -5.84 3.49 -19.20
N ASP A 157 -6.67 4.41 -18.68
CA ASP A 157 -6.28 5.40 -17.67
C ASP A 157 -6.39 4.79 -16.27
N TYR A 158 -7.52 4.16 -15.93
CA TYR A 158 -7.58 3.28 -14.77
C TYR A 158 -7.08 1.89 -15.15
N VAL A 159 -6.19 1.31 -14.35
CA VAL A 159 -5.74 -0.08 -14.51
C VAL A 159 -5.89 -0.85 -13.19
N ARG A 160 -6.37 -2.08 -13.31
CA ARG A 160 -6.60 -2.96 -12.17
C ARG A 160 -5.32 -3.30 -11.40
N LYS A 161 -4.15 -3.28 -12.06
CA LYS A 161 -2.86 -3.58 -11.43
C LYS A 161 -2.50 -2.62 -10.28
N HIS A 162 -3.04 -1.39 -10.26
CA HIS A 162 -2.83 -0.41 -9.18
C HIS A 162 -3.88 -0.53 -8.06
N ASN A 163 -4.85 -1.43 -8.21
CA ASN A 163 -5.91 -1.66 -7.25
C ASN A 163 -5.76 -3.05 -6.60
N PRO A 164 -4.98 -3.18 -5.52
CA PRO A 164 -4.71 -4.50 -4.93
C PRO A 164 -5.95 -5.08 -4.21
N PHE A 165 -6.91 -4.23 -3.83
CA PHE A 165 -8.10 -4.63 -3.09
C PHE A 165 -8.99 -5.57 -3.92
N VAL A 166 -9.18 -5.30 -5.22
CA VAL A 166 -9.99 -6.15 -6.11
C VAL A 166 -9.30 -7.46 -6.51
N SER A 167 -8.00 -7.60 -6.19
CA SER A 167 -7.26 -8.87 -6.30
C SER A 167 -7.51 -9.83 -5.16
N CYS A 168 -8.00 -9.36 -4.01
CA CYS A 168 -8.20 -10.21 -2.84
C CYS A 168 -9.64 -10.72 -2.77
N ASP A 169 -9.83 -12.04 -2.74
CA ASP A 169 -11.16 -12.66 -2.66
C ASP A 169 -11.91 -12.28 -1.39
N SER A 170 -11.20 -12.00 -0.30
CA SER A 170 -11.75 -11.51 0.97
C SER A 170 -12.39 -10.12 0.87
N ILE A 171 -12.16 -9.40 -0.23
CA ILE A 171 -12.75 -8.08 -0.53
C ILE A 171 -13.66 -8.20 -1.75
N ASN A 172 -13.16 -8.75 -2.86
CA ASN A 172 -13.91 -8.92 -4.11
C ASN A 172 -15.22 -9.69 -3.93
N LEU A 173 -15.21 -10.76 -3.12
CA LEU A 173 -16.42 -11.57 -2.85
C LEU A 173 -17.23 -11.07 -1.64
N ASN A 174 -16.87 -9.92 -1.06
CA ASN A 174 -17.58 -9.30 0.06
C ASN A 174 -18.11 -7.93 -0.37
N GLY A 175 -19.41 -7.86 -0.68
CA GLY A 175 -20.04 -6.64 -1.21
C GLY A 175 -19.82 -5.39 -0.36
N SER A 176 -19.85 -5.50 0.97
CA SER A 176 -19.62 -4.36 1.86
C SER A 176 -18.18 -3.83 1.80
N ARG A 177 -17.19 -4.73 1.72
CA ARG A 177 -15.78 -4.34 1.54
C ARG A 177 -15.52 -3.83 0.11
N LEU A 178 -16.13 -4.45 -0.89
CA LEU A 178 -15.97 -4.06 -2.29
C LEU A 178 -16.50 -2.64 -2.55
N LEU A 179 -17.59 -2.23 -1.89
CA LEU A 179 -18.14 -0.87 -1.98
C LEU A 179 -17.26 0.23 -1.37
N ASN A 180 -16.22 -0.14 -0.60
CA ASN A 180 -15.20 0.80 -0.09
C ASN A 180 -14.09 1.07 -1.11
N VAL A 181 -14.07 0.36 -2.24
CA VAL A 181 -13.20 0.67 -3.39
C VAL A 181 -13.98 1.63 -4.30
N GLN A 182 -13.57 2.89 -4.37
CA GLN A 182 -14.35 4.02 -4.88
C GLN A 182 -13.57 4.87 -5.89
N ALA A 183 -14.27 5.70 -6.66
CA ALA A 183 -13.67 6.56 -7.66
C ALA A 183 -13.21 7.89 -7.03
N PHE A 184 -12.54 8.75 -7.81
CA PHE A 184 -12.11 10.06 -7.33
C PHE A 184 -13.26 11.05 -7.10
N ASP A 185 -14.38 10.91 -7.81
CA ASP A 185 -15.60 11.69 -7.51
C ASP A 185 -16.08 11.44 -6.07
N ASP A 186 -15.97 10.19 -5.59
CA ASP A 186 -16.30 9.84 -4.21
C ASP A 186 -15.29 10.42 -3.21
N TRP A 187 -14.00 10.46 -3.58
CA TRP A 187 -12.96 11.14 -2.81
C TRP A 187 -13.28 12.63 -2.64
N GLU A 188 -13.61 13.32 -3.73
CA GLU A 188 -13.95 14.74 -3.70
C GLU A 188 -15.17 15.01 -2.81
N ALA A 189 -16.20 14.16 -2.94
CA ALA A 189 -17.39 14.24 -2.11
C ALA A 189 -17.06 14.05 -0.61
N ASP A 190 -16.27 13.04 -0.27
CA ASP A 190 -15.86 12.76 1.11
C ASP A 190 -14.94 13.85 1.68
N PHE A 191 -13.99 14.35 0.90
CA PHE A 191 -13.08 15.42 1.30
C PHE A 191 -13.85 16.73 1.57
N LYS A 192 -14.74 17.12 0.66
CA LYS A 192 -15.61 18.29 0.81
C LYS A 192 -16.55 18.15 2.02
N ALA A 193 -17.07 16.95 2.26
CA ALA A 193 -17.94 16.65 3.40
C ALA A 193 -17.20 16.47 4.74
N LYS A 194 -15.85 16.50 4.75
CA LYS A 194 -15.01 16.17 5.91
C LYS A 194 -15.31 14.77 6.47
N LYS A 195 -15.53 13.81 5.57
CA LYS A 195 -15.89 12.40 5.83
C LYS A 195 -14.85 11.39 5.33
N VAL A 196 -13.65 11.85 4.98
CA VAL A 196 -12.53 10.96 4.62
C VAL A 196 -12.28 9.95 5.75
N PRO A 197 -12.23 8.64 5.45
CA PRO A 197 -12.02 7.59 6.44
C PRO A 197 -10.69 7.71 7.18
N GLN A 198 -10.51 6.93 8.25
CA GLN A 198 -9.27 6.91 9.01
C GLN A 198 -8.12 6.23 8.25
N TYR A 199 -8.43 5.30 7.35
CA TYR A 199 -7.47 4.72 6.42
C TYR A 199 -7.92 4.99 4.98
N ALA A 200 -7.11 5.70 4.20
CA ALA A 200 -7.37 5.96 2.79
C ALA A 200 -6.18 5.53 1.93
N PHE A 201 -6.46 4.68 0.95
CA PHE A 201 -5.51 4.33 -0.11
C PHE A 201 -5.87 5.11 -1.36
N ILE A 202 -4.91 5.77 -2.01
CA ILE A 202 -5.15 6.60 -3.20
C ILE A 202 -4.17 6.15 -4.30
N ALA A 203 -4.72 5.75 -5.44
CA ALA A 203 -3.95 5.55 -6.67
C ALA A 203 -4.50 6.50 -7.76
N PRO A 204 -3.66 7.38 -8.32
CA PRO A 204 -3.99 8.15 -9.51
C PRO A 204 -4.09 7.22 -10.73
N ASN A 205 -4.56 7.77 -11.84
CA ASN A 205 -4.61 7.06 -13.11
C ASN A 205 -3.23 7.05 -13.77
N MET A 206 -3.09 6.27 -14.84
CA MET A 206 -1.85 6.07 -15.59
C MET A 206 -1.24 7.36 -16.17
N MET A 207 -1.99 8.46 -16.21
CA MET A 207 -1.48 9.77 -16.62
C MET A 207 -0.88 10.51 -15.43
N ASN A 208 -1.58 10.54 -14.31
CA ASN A 208 -1.26 11.32 -13.13
C ASN A 208 -0.28 10.63 -12.19
N ASP A 209 -0.20 9.30 -12.23
CA ASP A 209 0.77 8.51 -11.47
C ASP A 209 2.18 8.62 -12.06
N GLY A 210 2.30 8.95 -13.35
CA GLY A 210 3.58 9.12 -14.05
C GLY A 210 3.96 8.00 -15.02
N HIS A 211 3.11 7.00 -15.23
CA HIS A 211 3.40 5.92 -16.16
C HIS A 211 3.38 6.37 -17.63
N ASN A 212 2.33 7.09 -18.04
CA ASN A 212 2.13 7.55 -19.42
C ASN A 212 2.61 8.99 -19.65
N THR A 213 3.11 9.66 -18.61
CA THR A 213 3.54 11.06 -18.65
C THR A 213 4.98 11.23 -18.13
N SER A 214 5.46 12.46 -18.05
CA SER A 214 6.80 12.77 -17.53
C SER A 214 6.79 12.84 -16.00
N LEU A 215 8.00 12.75 -15.42
CA LEU A 215 8.22 13.04 -14.00
C LEU A 215 7.59 14.37 -13.57
N GLU A 216 7.87 15.45 -14.30
CA GLU A 216 7.36 16.79 -13.99
C GLU A 216 5.82 16.84 -13.99
N TYR A 217 5.16 16.11 -14.91
CA TYR A 217 3.71 16.05 -14.95
C TYR A 217 3.14 15.38 -13.69
N ALA A 218 3.67 14.21 -13.33
CA ALA A 218 3.22 13.45 -12.17
C ALA A 218 3.51 14.17 -10.84
N THR A 219 4.70 14.76 -10.69
CA THR A 219 5.05 15.49 -9.45
C THR A 219 4.29 16.81 -9.32
N LYS A 220 4.00 17.49 -10.45
CA LYS A 220 3.10 18.64 -10.46
C LYS A 220 1.69 18.23 -10.04
N TRP A 221 1.15 17.16 -10.62
CA TRP A 221 -0.15 16.63 -10.23
C TRP A 221 -0.19 16.30 -8.74
N ALA A 222 0.81 15.58 -8.22
CA ALA A 222 0.88 15.19 -6.81
C ALA A 222 0.95 16.42 -5.90
N SER A 223 1.75 17.43 -6.27
CA SER A 223 1.83 18.70 -5.55
C SER A 223 0.49 19.45 -5.53
N ASP A 224 -0.19 19.54 -6.67
CA ASP A 224 -1.49 20.22 -6.77
C ASP A 224 -2.57 19.46 -5.98
N PHE A 225 -2.59 18.13 -6.05
CA PHE A 225 -3.50 17.28 -5.29
C PHE A 225 -3.26 17.40 -3.78
N LEU A 226 -2.00 17.40 -3.34
CA LEU A 226 -1.63 17.48 -1.93
C LEU A 226 -1.89 18.87 -1.32
N LYS A 227 -1.76 19.94 -2.09
CA LYS A 227 -1.87 21.32 -1.59
C LYS A 227 -3.09 21.56 -0.68
N PRO A 228 -4.34 21.22 -1.06
CA PRO A 228 -5.50 21.39 -0.17
C PRO A 228 -5.50 20.43 1.03
N LEU A 229 -4.83 19.27 0.96
CA LEU A 229 -4.76 18.29 2.05
C LEU A 229 -3.78 18.72 3.16
N LEU A 230 -2.81 19.60 2.82
CA LEU A 230 -1.80 20.09 3.74
C LEU A 230 -2.21 21.38 4.48
N GLU A 231 -3.37 21.94 4.16
CA GLU A 231 -3.92 23.07 4.91
C GLU A 231 -4.30 22.65 6.34
N ASP A 232 -4.09 23.55 7.31
CA ASP A 232 -4.41 23.28 8.73
C ASP A 232 -5.90 22.96 8.96
N THR A 233 -6.78 23.33 8.04
CA THR A 233 -8.23 23.07 8.10
C THR A 233 -8.69 21.88 7.24
N ALA A 234 -7.76 21.21 6.54
CA ALA A 234 -8.06 20.10 5.65
C ALA A 234 -8.77 18.96 6.40
N PHE A 235 -8.29 18.64 7.60
CA PHE A 235 -8.80 17.59 8.45
C PHE A 235 -8.95 18.07 9.89
N LYS A 236 -9.94 17.54 10.63
CA LYS A 236 -10.12 17.88 12.05
C LYS A 236 -9.11 17.17 12.94
N GLU A 237 -8.66 16.00 12.53
CA GLU A 237 -7.79 15.11 13.30
C GLU A 237 -6.35 15.10 12.77
N ARG A 238 -5.42 14.49 13.51
CA ARG A 238 -4.02 14.38 13.08
C ARG A 238 -3.94 13.45 11.87
N THR A 239 -3.63 13.98 10.71
CA THR A 239 -3.54 13.19 9.47
C THR A 239 -2.08 13.01 9.09
N LEU A 240 -1.66 11.76 8.95
CA LEU A 240 -0.42 11.38 8.29
C LEU A 240 -0.72 11.07 6.82
N ILE A 241 0.06 11.66 5.92
CA ILE A 241 0.01 11.38 4.49
C ILE A 241 1.36 10.80 4.07
N LEU A 242 1.36 9.66 3.40
CA LEU A 242 2.53 9.11 2.71
C LEU A 242 2.36 9.35 1.22
N LEU A 243 3.25 10.15 0.61
CA LEU A 243 3.45 10.14 -0.84
C LEU A 243 4.61 9.19 -1.13
N THR A 244 4.39 8.19 -1.99
CA THR A 244 5.38 7.18 -2.36
C THR A 244 5.23 6.76 -3.82
N TYR A 245 6.13 5.89 -4.28
CA TYR A 245 6.06 5.24 -5.57
C TYR A 245 5.98 3.74 -5.36
N ASP A 246 5.30 3.03 -6.26
CA ASP A 246 5.24 1.58 -6.24
C ASP A 246 6.62 0.94 -6.48
N GLU A 247 7.40 1.45 -7.42
CA GLU A 247 8.75 1.04 -7.77
C GLU A 247 9.55 2.19 -8.42
N SER A 248 10.86 1.99 -8.55
CA SER A 248 11.78 2.87 -9.27
C SER A 248 11.94 2.37 -10.70
N GLU A 249 12.35 3.19 -11.67
CA GLU A 249 12.56 2.70 -13.05
C GLU A 249 13.86 1.86 -13.22
N ASP A 250 14.84 2.03 -12.36
CA ASP A 250 16.18 1.43 -12.54
C ASP A 250 16.24 -0.02 -12.02
N HIS A 251 16.06 -0.98 -12.93
CA HIS A 251 16.18 -2.42 -12.66
C HIS A 251 17.64 -2.91 -12.44
N GLY A 252 18.63 -2.02 -12.46
CA GLY A 252 20.05 -2.35 -12.27
C GLY A 252 20.55 -2.13 -10.85
N LYS A 253 19.72 -1.59 -9.95
CA LYS A 253 20.08 -1.21 -8.58
C LYS A 253 18.97 -1.64 -7.62
N PRO A 254 19.25 -1.64 -6.30
CA PRO A 254 18.19 -1.82 -5.32
C PRO A 254 17.06 -0.80 -5.57
N ASN A 255 15.84 -1.30 -5.64
CA ASN A 255 14.61 -0.62 -6.03
C ASN A 255 14.19 0.44 -4.99
N GLN A 256 14.97 1.51 -4.92
CA GLN A 256 14.81 2.62 -3.98
C GLN A 256 13.84 3.64 -4.56
N VAL A 257 12.83 4.04 -3.78
CA VAL A 257 11.79 4.95 -4.23
C VAL A 257 11.78 6.23 -3.40
N ALA A 258 11.41 7.34 -4.03
CA ALA A 258 11.22 8.58 -3.30
C ALA A 258 9.97 8.46 -2.42
N SER A 259 10.05 8.91 -1.17
CA SER A 259 8.90 8.89 -0.27
C SER A 259 8.98 10.04 0.71
N VAL A 260 7.82 10.68 0.95
CA VAL A 260 7.71 11.83 1.85
C VAL A 260 6.51 11.64 2.76
N LEU A 261 6.74 11.80 4.06
CA LEU A 261 5.70 11.84 5.08
C LEU A 261 5.26 13.28 5.29
N LEU A 262 3.96 13.53 5.20
CA LEU A 262 3.34 14.85 5.20
C LEU A 262 2.12 14.88 6.13
N GLY A 263 1.51 16.06 6.26
CA GLY A 263 0.24 16.26 6.96
C GLY A 263 0.38 16.80 8.38
N SER A 264 -0.77 17.01 9.03
CA SER A 264 -0.87 17.62 10.36
C SER A 264 -0.29 16.76 11.48
N ALA A 265 -0.09 15.45 11.26
CA ALA A 265 0.56 14.57 12.23
C ALA A 265 2.09 14.77 12.32
N ILE A 266 2.72 15.41 11.34
CA ILE A 266 4.17 15.64 11.34
C ILE A 266 4.52 16.77 12.31
N PRO A 267 5.35 16.51 13.35
CA PRO A 267 5.81 17.55 14.27
C PRO A 267 6.52 18.68 13.52
N LYS A 268 6.26 19.94 13.91
CA LYS A 268 6.78 21.12 13.20
C LYS A 268 8.31 21.16 13.16
N ASP A 269 8.97 20.69 14.21
CA ASP A 269 10.43 20.58 14.34
C ASP A 269 11.05 19.47 13.48
N ARG A 270 10.22 18.58 12.91
CA ARG A 270 10.66 17.51 11.99
C ARG A 270 10.40 17.85 10.51
N ARG A 271 9.71 18.96 10.20
CA ARG A 271 9.46 19.38 8.81
C ARG A 271 10.76 19.80 8.13
N GLY A 272 10.98 19.35 6.90
CA GLY A 272 12.24 19.55 6.17
C GLY A 272 13.36 18.59 6.60
N SER A 273 13.09 17.63 7.47
CA SER A 273 14.09 16.65 7.92
C SER A 273 14.13 15.41 7.02
N GLU A 274 15.16 14.59 7.23
CA GLU A 274 15.38 13.34 6.53
C GLU A 274 15.47 12.19 7.53
N ASP A 275 14.73 11.10 7.27
CA ASP A 275 14.81 9.84 8.00
C ASP A 275 15.64 8.82 7.21
N LYS A 276 16.62 8.22 7.88
CA LYS A 276 17.59 7.27 7.33
C LYS A 276 17.35 5.83 7.78
N THR A 277 16.24 5.58 8.46
CA THR A 277 15.79 4.24 8.77
C THR A 277 15.45 3.49 7.48
N PHE A 278 15.75 2.20 7.44
CA PHE A 278 15.40 1.33 6.32
C PHE A 278 13.88 1.04 6.32
N TYR A 279 13.20 1.28 5.21
CA TYR A 279 11.78 0.99 5.05
C TYR A 279 11.50 0.24 3.76
N THR A 280 10.39 -0.48 3.76
CA THR A 280 9.79 -1.04 2.53
C THR A 280 8.30 -0.80 2.51
N HIS A 281 7.57 -1.23 1.47
CA HIS A 281 6.10 -1.16 1.51
C HIS A 281 5.46 -1.93 2.68
N TYR A 282 6.15 -2.91 3.26
CA TYR A 282 5.68 -3.59 4.48
C TYR A 282 5.70 -2.67 5.71
N SER A 283 6.52 -1.62 5.70
CA SER A 283 6.57 -0.60 6.77
C SER A 283 5.28 0.23 6.85
N VAL A 284 4.47 0.27 5.79
CA VAL A 284 3.13 0.85 5.84
C VAL A 284 2.24 0.05 6.80
N LEU A 285 2.21 -1.27 6.65
CA LEU A 285 1.43 -2.18 7.50
C LEU A 285 1.89 -2.10 8.95
N SER A 286 3.18 -2.31 9.20
CA SER A 286 3.70 -2.31 10.56
C SER A 286 3.51 -0.97 11.25
N THR A 287 3.55 0.15 10.53
CA THR A 287 3.25 1.48 11.09
C THR A 287 1.79 1.64 11.47
N VAL A 288 0.86 1.21 10.60
CA VAL A 288 -0.58 1.24 10.86
C VAL A 288 -0.95 0.34 12.04
N GLU A 289 -0.38 -0.85 12.09
CA GLU A 289 -0.52 -1.80 13.20
C GLU A 289 -0.04 -1.20 14.52
N TYR A 290 1.15 -0.60 14.53
CA TYR A 290 1.72 0.04 15.71
C TYR A 290 0.84 1.22 16.18
N ASN A 291 0.40 2.07 15.25
CA ASN A 291 -0.30 3.30 15.54
C ASN A 291 -1.68 3.08 16.19
N TRP A 292 -2.43 2.05 15.76
CA TRP A 292 -3.76 1.75 16.31
C TRP A 292 -3.83 0.52 17.21
N GLU A 293 -2.67 -0.03 17.59
CA GLU A 293 -2.57 -1.24 18.41
C GLU A 293 -3.32 -2.42 17.77
N LEU A 294 -3.07 -2.67 16.49
CA LEU A 294 -3.70 -3.76 15.75
C LEU A 294 -2.90 -5.07 15.94
N PRO A 295 -3.56 -6.24 15.90
CA PRO A 295 -2.91 -7.51 15.62
C PRO A 295 -2.16 -7.47 14.27
N ASN A 296 -1.37 -8.51 13.99
CA ASN A 296 -0.61 -8.61 12.73
C ASN A 296 -1.20 -9.66 11.76
N LEU A 297 -0.72 -9.67 10.52
CA LEU A 297 -1.05 -10.64 9.47
C LEU A 297 -0.21 -11.93 9.55
N GLY A 298 0.85 -11.94 10.35
CA GLY A 298 1.76 -13.07 10.52
C GLY A 298 2.70 -13.27 9.33
N ARG A 299 2.97 -12.22 8.55
CA ARG A 299 3.81 -12.23 7.35
C ARG A 299 5.02 -11.32 7.52
N TYR A 300 5.46 -10.66 6.44
CA TYR A 300 6.61 -9.75 6.49
C TYR A 300 6.32 -8.40 7.15
N ASP A 301 5.05 -8.08 7.41
CA ASP A 301 4.60 -6.99 8.29
C ASP A 301 5.25 -7.08 9.68
N VAL A 302 5.33 -8.29 10.26
CA VAL A 302 5.88 -8.54 11.60
C VAL A 302 7.33 -8.03 11.74
N GLY A 303 8.14 -8.27 10.72
CA GLY A 303 9.57 -7.91 10.74
C GLY A 303 9.87 -6.51 10.20
N ALA A 304 8.86 -5.79 9.70
CA ALA A 304 9.04 -4.52 9.03
C ALA A 304 9.17 -3.36 10.02
N ASN A 305 10.09 -2.43 9.72
CA ASN A 305 10.31 -1.23 10.50
C ASN A 305 9.08 -0.30 10.48
N VAL A 306 8.86 0.43 11.58
CA VAL A 306 7.80 1.45 11.73
C VAL A 306 8.41 2.82 11.48
N PHE A 307 7.69 3.74 10.83
CA PHE A 307 8.19 5.11 10.63
C PHE A 307 8.71 5.73 11.94
N GLN A 308 9.95 6.21 11.92
CA GLN A 308 10.71 6.52 13.13
C GLN A 308 10.00 7.58 13.97
N PHE A 309 9.44 8.60 13.34
CA PHE A 309 8.68 9.63 14.06
C PHE A 309 7.44 9.05 14.77
N VAL A 310 6.82 7.99 14.23
CA VAL A 310 5.68 7.31 14.87
C VAL A 310 6.16 6.53 16.09
N GLN A 311 7.32 5.85 16.01
CA GLN A 311 7.93 5.21 17.19
C GLN A 311 8.31 6.25 18.25
N ASP A 312 8.92 7.37 17.86
CA ASP A 312 9.36 8.44 18.74
C ASP A 312 8.19 9.05 19.54
N LEU A 313 7.02 9.16 18.91
CA LEU A 313 5.79 9.67 19.54
C LEU A 313 5.00 8.60 20.31
N GLY A 314 5.32 7.34 20.10
CA GLY A 314 4.71 6.25 20.84
C GLY A 314 5.15 6.24 22.30
N SER A 315 4.24 5.90 23.21
CA SER A 315 4.54 5.82 24.65
C SER A 315 5.55 4.73 25.01
N LYS A 316 5.81 3.79 24.09
CA LYS A 316 6.77 2.69 24.27
C LYS A 316 7.25 2.18 22.91
N VAL A 317 8.56 2.10 22.73
CA VAL A 317 9.18 1.34 21.64
C VAL A 317 9.13 -0.15 22.00
N LEU A 318 8.38 -0.93 21.23
CA LEU A 318 8.20 -2.37 21.47
C LEU A 318 9.24 -3.20 20.71
N VAL A 319 9.43 -2.89 19.44
CA VAL A 319 10.43 -3.48 18.56
C VAL A 319 11.18 -2.33 17.90
N ALA A 320 12.47 -2.21 18.20
CA ALA A 320 13.30 -1.15 17.62
C ALA A 320 13.50 -1.40 16.12
N ASN A 321 13.52 -0.31 15.35
CA ASN A 321 13.89 -0.36 13.95
C ASN A 321 15.30 -0.92 13.77
N LYS A 322 15.50 -1.72 12.71
CA LYS A 322 16.78 -2.36 12.39
C LYS A 322 16.95 -2.52 10.89
N ASP A 323 18.18 -2.53 10.42
CA ASP A 323 18.47 -2.90 9.04
C ASP A 323 18.19 -4.40 8.81
N PRO A 324 17.78 -4.80 7.58
CA PRO A 324 17.56 -6.20 7.26
C PRO A 324 18.90 -6.95 7.22
N LEU A 325 18.87 -8.24 7.58
CA LEU A 325 20.07 -9.06 7.72
C LEU A 325 20.92 -9.14 6.45
N ASN A 326 20.27 -9.03 5.29
CA ASN A 326 20.88 -9.22 3.98
C ASN A 326 21.02 -7.93 3.16
N ILE A 327 20.95 -6.74 3.79
CA ILE A 327 20.89 -5.43 3.10
C ILE A 327 21.94 -5.24 1.99
N VAL A 328 23.16 -5.76 2.18
CA VAL A 328 24.27 -5.62 1.21
C VAL A 328 24.04 -6.43 -0.07
N SER A 329 23.26 -7.50 0.01
CA SER A 329 23.00 -8.44 -1.09
C SER A 329 21.62 -8.31 -1.73
N VAL A 330 20.78 -7.38 -1.25
CA VAL A 330 19.43 -7.18 -1.76
C VAL A 330 19.47 -6.76 -3.23
N ASP A 331 18.81 -7.54 -4.07
CA ASP A 331 18.53 -7.24 -5.47
C ASP A 331 17.02 -7.46 -5.72
N ASN A 332 16.23 -6.50 -5.24
CA ASN A 332 14.80 -6.40 -5.44
C ASN A 332 14.42 -5.90 -6.85
N SER A 333 15.28 -6.11 -7.85
CA SER A 333 14.94 -5.88 -9.26
C SER A 333 14.07 -7.01 -9.84
N GLN A 334 14.06 -8.17 -9.17
CA GLN A 334 13.32 -9.36 -9.58
C GLN A 334 12.66 -10.05 -8.39
N SER A 335 11.49 -10.63 -8.65
CA SER A 335 10.69 -11.32 -7.64
C SER A 335 11.28 -12.67 -7.24
N TYR A 336 11.11 -13.03 -5.96
CA TYR A 336 11.36 -14.39 -5.51
C TYR A 336 10.28 -15.37 -6.02
N PHE A 337 10.47 -16.68 -5.84
CA PHE A 337 9.56 -17.74 -6.28
C PHE A 337 8.30 -17.89 -5.41
N GLY A 338 7.12 -17.90 -6.02
CA GLY A 338 5.86 -17.96 -5.26
C GLY A 338 4.67 -18.49 -6.07
N PRO A 339 3.47 -18.55 -5.46
CA PRO A 339 2.28 -19.06 -6.11
C PRO A 339 1.80 -18.21 -7.29
N LEU A 340 2.25 -16.95 -7.36
CA LEU A 340 1.89 -16.00 -8.40
C LEU A 340 3.00 -15.82 -9.46
N SER A 341 4.05 -16.64 -9.44
CA SER A 341 5.09 -16.57 -10.48
C SER A 341 4.55 -17.03 -11.83
N LYS A 342 4.85 -16.27 -12.89
CA LYS A 342 4.45 -16.56 -14.28
C LYS A 342 5.03 -17.88 -14.77
N ASP A 343 6.29 -18.12 -14.45
CA ASP A 343 6.95 -19.39 -14.77
C ASP A 343 6.54 -20.46 -13.75
N LYS A 344 5.86 -21.50 -14.24
CA LYS A 344 5.42 -22.65 -13.44
C LYS A 344 6.57 -23.38 -12.74
N SER A 345 7.80 -23.30 -13.23
CA SER A 345 8.98 -23.89 -12.57
C SER A 345 9.33 -23.18 -11.26
N LYS A 346 8.94 -21.90 -11.14
CA LYS A 346 9.12 -21.05 -9.96
C LYS A 346 7.94 -21.12 -9.00
N PHE A 347 6.89 -21.88 -9.33
CA PHE A 347 5.73 -22.00 -8.45
C PHE A 347 6.11 -22.55 -7.07
N ARG A 348 5.59 -21.90 -6.03
CA ARG A 348 5.56 -22.42 -4.64
C ARG A 348 4.13 -22.25 -4.11
N PRO A 349 3.62 -23.13 -3.23
CA PRO A 349 2.29 -22.93 -2.67
C PRO A 349 2.22 -21.66 -1.81
N TYR A 350 1.01 -21.13 -1.59
CA TYR A 350 0.82 -20.05 -0.62
C TYR A 350 1.34 -20.48 0.76
N PRO A 351 2.31 -19.76 1.34
CA PRO A 351 2.82 -20.08 2.67
C PRO A 351 1.75 -19.81 3.75
N PRO A 352 1.67 -20.64 4.80
CA PRO A 352 0.91 -20.28 5.98
C PRO A 352 1.53 -19.05 6.66
N PRO A 353 0.73 -18.13 7.22
CA PRO A 353 1.26 -17.09 8.11
C PRO A 353 1.88 -17.75 9.35
N ASN A 354 2.82 -17.08 10.00
CA ASN A 354 3.41 -17.59 11.23
C ASN A 354 2.50 -17.26 12.42
N LEU A 355 1.98 -18.31 13.06
CA LEU A 355 0.98 -18.16 14.12
C LEU A 355 1.56 -17.78 15.49
N GLY A 356 2.88 -17.84 15.66
CA GLY A 356 3.56 -17.58 16.93
C GLY A 356 4.25 -16.23 17.03
N LEU A 357 4.12 -15.37 16.01
CA LEU A 357 4.76 -14.06 15.97
C LEU A 357 3.89 -12.96 16.57
N ASN A 358 4.55 -12.02 17.26
CA ASN A 358 3.98 -10.75 17.68
C ASN A 358 4.49 -9.65 16.75
N GLY A 359 3.58 -8.80 16.27
CA GLY A 359 3.87 -7.73 15.32
C GLY A 359 4.44 -6.49 16.00
N SER A 360 4.51 -5.39 15.24
CA SER A 360 5.06 -4.10 15.70
C SER A 360 4.35 -3.53 16.93
N SER A 361 3.03 -3.76 17.04
CA SER A 361 2.20 -3.37 18.19
C SER A 361 2.41 -4.25 19.43
N GLY A 362 3.21 -5.31 19.33
CA GLY A 362 3.41 -6.32 20.37
C GLY A 362 2.26 -7.33 20.48
N LEU A 363 1.17 -7.15 19.72
CA LEU A 363 0.04 -8.08 19.69
C LEU A 363 0.32 -9.30 18.80
N PRO A 364 -0.26 -10.47 19.13
CA PRO A 364 -0.16 -11.66 18.29
C PRO A 364 -0.90 -11.46 16.96
N ILE A 365 -0.79 -12.46 16.07
CA ILE A 365 -1.58 -12.52 14.84
C ILE A 365 -3.09 -12.40 15.15
N LEU A 366 -3.85 -11.76 14.26
CA LEU A 366 -5.30 -11.65 14.41
C LEU A 366 -5.94 -13.04 14.58
N GLU A 367 -6.77 -13.20 15.62
CA GLU A 367 -7.36 -14.50 15.97
C GLU A 367 -8.18 -15.11 14.82
N GLN A 368 -8.90 -14.30 14.04
CA GLN A 368 -9.63 -14.77 12.86
C GLN A 368 -8.71 -15.34 11.77
N ILE A 369 -7.51 -14.78 11.62
CA ILE A 369 -6.48 -15.32 10.73
C ILE A 369 -5.95 -16.63 11.32
N ARG A 370 -5.63 -16.65 12.62
CA ARG A 370 -5.18 -17.87 13.31
C ARG A 370 -6.16 -19.03 13.12
N LEU A 371 -7.46 -18.81 13.29
CA LEU A 371 -8.49 -19.83 13.14
C LEU A 371 -8.59 -20.38 11.70
N LYS A 372 -8.33 -19.55 10.68
CA LYS A 372 -8.26 -20.01 9.28
C LYS A 372 -7.06 -20.93 9.02
N TRP A 373 -5.96 -20.74 9.76
CA TRP A 373 -4.67 -21.38 9.49
C TRP A 373 -4.22 -22.40 10.54
N VAL A 374 -4.90 -22.55 11.67
CA VAL A 374 -4.47 -23.42 12.79
C VAL A 374 -4.34 -24.91 12.39
N PHE A 375 -5.12 -25.36 11.42
CA PHE A 375 -5.04 -26.73 10.89
C PHE A 375 -4.13 -26.85 9.65
N HIS A 376 -3.58 -25.73 9.17
CA HIS A 376 -2.65 -25.66 8.07
C HIS A 376 -1.22 -25.63 8.64
N GLY A 377 -0.85 -26.72 9.31
CA GLY A 377 0.49 -26.94 9.83
C GLY A 377 1.47 -27.07 8.66
N GLY A 378 2.49 -26.23 8.64
CA GLY A 378 3.49 -26.21 7.59
C GLY A 378 4.57 -25.18 7.88
N ASP A 379 5.73 -25.38 7.26
CA ASP A 379 6.82 -24.43 7.32
C ASP A 379 6.42 -23.11 6.65
N THR A 380 6.98 -22.02 7.15
CA THR A 380 6.65 -20.66 6.74
C THR A 380 7.94 -19.86 6.51
N PRO A 381 7.97 -18.94 5.54
CA PRO A 381 9.10 -18.04 5.35
C PRO A 381 9.10 -16.86 6.31
N TYR A 382 8.02 -16.68 7.08
CA TYR A 382 7.85 -15.53 7.96
C TYR A 382 8.49 -15.83 9.32
N ASP A 383 9.64 -15.21 9.61
CA ASP A 383 10.40 -15.44 10.84
C ASP A 383 10.51 -14.20 11.76
N GLY A 384 9.89 -13.08 11.37
CA GLY A 384 9.91 -11.82 12.11
C GLY A 384 11.28 -11.13 12.15
N LYS A 385 12.28 -11.59 11.37
CA LYS A 385 13.61 -11.00 11.39
C LYS A 385 13.73 -9.76 10.51
N GLY A 386 12.76 -9.52 9.62
CA GLY A 386 12.81 -8.41 8.65
C GLY A 386 13.75 -8.68 7.48
N THR A 387 14.05 -9.95 7.20
CA THR A 387 14.85 -10.36 6.04
C THR A 387 14.11 -10.00 4.75
N LEU A 388 14.81 -9.44 3.78
CA LEU A 388 14.24 -9.21 2.45
C LEU A 388 14.49 -10.40 1.56
N PHE A 389 13.48 -10.80 0.80
CA PHE A 389 13.60 -11.88 -0.17
C PHE A 389 13.38 -11.34 -1.58
N ASP A 390 14.15 -11.86 -2.52
CA ASP A 390 14.17 -11.49 -3.92
C ASP A 390 14.61 -12.69 -4.78
N ALA A 391 14.83 -12.49 -6.08
CA ALA A 391 15.23 -13.58 -6.97
C ALA A 391 16.58 -14.25 -6.59
N ARG A 392 17.52 -13.52 -5.98
CA ARG A 392 18.83 -14.04 -5.55
C ARG A 392 18.80 -14.64 -4.16
N TYR A 393 17.98 -14.07 -3.28
CA TYR A 393 17.81 -14.51 -1.91
C TYR A 393 16.37 -15.01 -1.71
N GLN A 394 16.18 -16.31 -1.96
CA GLN A 394 14.86 -16.95 -1.92
C GLN A 394 14.35 -17.15 -0.47
N PRO A 395 13.03 -17.07 -0.24
CA PRO A 395 12.43 -17.37 1.06
C PRO A 395 12.80 -18.76 1.57
N GLN A 396 13.24 -18.83 2.83
CA GLN A 396 13.54 -20.08 3.51
C GLN A 396 12.35 -20.49 4.36
N TYR A 397 11.77 -21.66 4.06
CA TYR A 397 10.62 -22.18 4.79
C TYR A 397 11.12 -22.94 6.02
N LEU A 398 10.76 -22.43 7.20
CA LEU A 398 11.19 -22.97 8.49
C LEU A 398 9.96 -23.32 9.35
N PRO A 399 10.13 -24.21 10.35
CA PRO A 399 9.07 -24.47 11.31
C PRO A 399 8.56 -23.18 11.96
N GLN A 400 7.24 -23.08 12.14
CA GLN A 400 6.62 -21.90 12.73
C GLN A 400 7.17 -21.64 14.14
N VAL A 401 7.17 -20.36 14.54
CA VAL A 401 7.59 -20.00 15.90
C VAL A 401 6.57 -20.59 16.87
N ALA A 402 7.07 -21.23 17.93
CA ALA A 402 6.20 -21.81 18.94
C ALA A 402 5.25 -20.75 19.51
N VAL A 403 3.94 -21.03 19.45
CA VAL A 403 2.93 -20.18 20.06
C VAL A 403 3.19 -20.15 21.56
N LYS A 404 3.60 -18.98 22.07
CA LYS A 404 3.73 -18.79 23.52
C LYS A 404 2.33 -18.74 24.11
N HIS A 405 1.82 -19.88 24.57
CA HIS A 405 0.66 -19.92 25.44
C HIS A 405 1.07 -19.26 26.76
N GLY A 406 0.62 -18.02 27.00
CA GLY A 406 0.82 -17.35 28.28
C GLY A 406 0.14 -18.13 29.40
N ALA A 407 0.88 -18.36 30.49
CA ALA A 407 0.40 -18.83 31.77
C ALA A 407 -0.39 -17.74 32.51
#